data_AF-A0A3A3ZHK9-F1
#
_entry.id   AF-A0A3A3ZHK9-F1
#
_cell.length_a   1.000
_cell.length_b   1.000
_cell.length_c   1.000
_cell.angle_alpha   90.00
_cell.angle_beta   90.00
_cell.angle_gamma   90.00
#
_symmetry.space_group_name_H-M   'P 1'
#
loop_
_entity.id
_entity.type
_entity.pdbx_description
1 polymer ?
#
loop_
_entity_poly.entity_id
_entity_poly.type
_entity_poly.pdbx_seq_one_letter_code
_entity_poly.pdbx_strand_id
1 'polypeptide(L)'
;MRTGGWAAAAALVAAALVGGAVASPGLDGLRPAPEPYPADLPAAAAAYAGPATGCDLPDPTGTGGCVTGATAWMLEQVGAAFGDLPTTCWDEHAWNPSSDHPRGRACDTTIGRLGERPGPRGVERGWRLARWLVANAEALQVRYVIWQGRIWSQRRGDDGWRPYDGGGVYDPGDPTGGHFDHVHVSLTA
;
A
#
# COMPACT_ATOMS: atom_id res chain seq x y z
N MET A 1 20.65 -52.91 57.19
CA MET A 1 20.67 -51.52 57.66
C MET A 1 20.36 -50.62 56.47
N ARG A 2 19.37 -49.74 56.62
CA ARG A 2 18.85 -48.82 55.59
C ARG A 2 19.77 -47.60 55.44
N THR A 3 20.08 -47.20 54.21
CA THR A 3 20.15 -45.82 53.70
C THR A 3 20.00 -45.94 52.17
N GLY A 4 19.12 -45.27 51.43
CA GLY A 4 18.51 -43.96 51.62
C GLY A 4 19.13 -43.00 50.62
N GLY A 5 18.72 -43.07 49.34
CA GLY A 5 19.17 -42.15 48.29
C GLY A 5 18.04 -41.90 47.30
N TRP A 6 17.33 -40.79 47.46
CA TRP A 6 16.33 -40.30 46.51
C TRP A 6 17.03 -39.38 45.51
N ALA A 7 17.14 -39.79 44.26
CA ALA A 7 17.51 -38.90 43.17
C ALA A 7 16.26 -38.12 42.73
N ALA A 8 16.30 -36.80 42.87
CA ALA A 8 15.28 -35.91 42.33
C ALA A 8 15.40 -35.88 40.80
N ALA A 9 14.40 -36.40 40.09
CA ALA A 9 14.28 -36.21 38.65
C ALA A 9 13.68 -34.81 38.39
N ALA A 10 14.48 -33.92 37.81
CA ALA A 10 14.01 -32.64 37.31
C ALA A 10 13.14 -32.89 36.06
N ALA A 11 11.84 -32.63 36.16
CA ALA A 11 10.95 -32.61 35.00
C ALA A 11 11.16 -31.29 34.22
N LEU A 12 11.80 -31.38 33.06
CA LEU A 12 11.81 -30.30 32.07
C LEU A 12 10.40 -30.19 31.46
N VAL A 13 9.68 -29.13 31.81
CA VAL A 13 8.47 -28.73 31.08
C VAL A 13 8.93 -28.00 29.82
N ALA A 14 8.96 -28.70 28.69
CA ALA A 14 9.12 -28.07 27.39
C ALA A 14 7.80 -27.36 27.04
N ALA A 15 7.78 -26.04 27.17
CA ALA A 15 6.69 -25.22 26.65
C ALA A 15 6.74 -25.28 25.11
N ALA A 16 5.80 -25.99 24.50
CA ALA A 16 5.59 -25.95 23.06
C ALA A 16 5.03 -24.56 22.70
N LEU A 17 5.90 -23.69 22.16
CA LEU A 17 5.45 -22.52 21.42
C LEU A 17 4.80 -23.04 20.14
N VAL A 18 3.47 -23.11 20.11
CA VAL A 18 2.72 -23.24 18.87
C VAL A 18 2.83 -21.90 18.15
N GLY A 19 3.93 -21.74 17.41
CA GLY A 19 4.06 -20.69 16.40
C GLY A 19 3.09 -21.01 15.28
N GLY A 20 1.86 -20.53 15.38
CA GLY A 20 0.95 -20.48 14.25
C GLY A 20 1.54 -19.52 13.22
N ALA A 21 2.14 -20.07 12.16
CA ALA A 21 2.42 -19.30 10.97
C ALA A 21 1.08 -18.80 10.42
N VAL A 22 0.82 -17.49 10.54
CA VAL A 22 -0.23 -16.86 9.74
C VAL A 22 0.18 -17.06 8.28
N ALA A 23 -0.57 -17.89 7.56
CA ALA A 23 -0.34 -18.06 6.14
C ALA A 23 -0.50 -16.69 5.49
N SER A 24 0.55 -16.20 4.82
CA SER A 24 0.39 -15.08 3.89
C SER A 24 -0.76 -15.44 2.95
N PRO A 25 -1.72 -14.55 2.69
CA PRO A 25 -2.76 -14.85 1.71
C PRO A 25 -2.07 -15.18 0.40
N GLY A 26 -2.17 -16.45 0.00
CA GLY A 26 -1.65 -16.91 -1.28
C GLY A 26 -2.35 -16.17 -2.42
N LEU A 27 -1.79 -16.28 -3.63
CA LEU A 27 -2.48 -15.79 -4.83
C LEU A 27 -3.82 -16.50 -5.09
N ASP A 28 -4.05 -17.64 -4.41
CA ASP A 28 -5.25 -18.47 -4.48
C ASP A 28 -6.48 -17.70 -3.97
N GLY A 29 -7.15 -17.00 -4.89
CA GLY A 29 -8.38 -16.23 -4.63
C GLY A 29 -8.30 -14.77 -5.06
N LEU A 30 -7.10 -14.25 -5.28
CA LEU A 30 -6.92 -12.89 -5.80
C LEU A 30 -7.05 -12.90 -7.32
N ARG A 31 -8.04 -12.18 -7.88
CA ARG A 31 -8.14 -11.97 -9.34
C ARG A 31 -6.80 -11.51 -9.91
N PRO A 32 -6.24 -12.16 -10.94
CA PRO A 32 -4.97 -11.74 -11.53
C PRO A 32 -5.08 -10.29 -12.00
N ALA A 33 -3.95 -9.58 -12.02
CA ALA A 33 -3.91 -8.30 -12.70
C ALA A 33 -4.38 -8.53 -14.16
N PRO A 34 -5.33 -7.74 -14.67
CA PRO A 34 -5.93 -8.02 -15.98
C PRO A 34 -4.88 -7.92 -17.08
N GLU A 35 -4.76 -9.01 -17.85
CA GLU A 35 -3.97 -9.10 -19.08
C GLU A 35 -4.90 -9.25 -20.30
N PRO A 36 -4.59 -8.64 -21.46
CA PRO A 36 -3.45 -7.76 -21.69
C PRO A 36 -3.66 -6.39 -21.03
N TYR A 37 -2.55 -5.77 -20.65
CA TYR A 37 -2.49 -4.38 -20.21
C TYR A 37 -3.26 -3.46 -21.17
N PRO A 38 -4.02 -2.45 -20.68
CA PRO A 38 -4.45 -1.37 -21.55
C PRO A 38 -3.20 -0.75 -22.15
N ALA A 39 -3.03 -0.89 -23.47
CA ALA A 39 -1.87 -0.40 -24.20
C ALA A 39 -1.83 1.14 -24.28
N ASP A 40 -2.89 1.81 -23.82
CA ASP A 40 -3.17 3.23 -24.00
C ASP A 40 -3.11 4.02 -22.68
N LEU A 41 -2.05 3.80 -21.88
CA LEU A 41 -1.82 4.66 -20.71
C LEU A 41 -1.67 6.13 -21.15
N PRO A 42 -2.08 7.09 -20.30
CA PRO A 42 -1.80 8.51 -20.54
C PRO A 42 -0.30 8.78 -20.76
N ALA A 43 0.01 9.98 -21.27
CA ALA A 43 1.39 10.42 -21.45
C ALA A 43 2.22 10.29 -20.16
N ALA A 44 3.54 10.11 -20.33
CA ALA A 44 4.46 10.01 -19.21
C ALA A 44 4.42 11.29 -18.35
N ALA A 45 4.55 11.12 -17.04
CA ALA A 45 4.63 12.22 -16.09
C ALA A 45 5.93 13.01 -16.28
N ALA A 46 5.87 14.31 -16.02
CA ALA A 46 7.09 15.09 -15.87
C ALA A 46 7.82 14.71 -14.56
N ALA A 47 9.15 14.63 -14.63
CA ALA A 47 9.97 14.24 -13.48
C ALA A 47 9.96 15.33 -12.39
N TYR A 48 9.83 14.89 -11.13
CA TYR A 48 10.00 15.74 -9.98
C TYR A 48 11.47 16.18 -9.87
N ALA A 49 11.71 17.48 -10.03
CA ALA A 49 13.03 18.09 -9.94
C ALA A 49 13.23 18.89 -8.64
N GLY A 50 12.26 18.85 -7.73
CA GLY A 50 12.33 19.56 -6.44
C GLY A 50 13.23 18.84 -5.42
N PRO A 51 13.60 19.54 -4.33
CA PRO A 51 14.31 18.92 -3.21
C PRO A 51 13.40 17.94 -2.46
N ALA A 52 13.97 16.99 -1.73
CA ALA A 52 13.21 16.24 -0.74
C ALA A 52 12.74 17.18 0.38
N THR A 53 11.45 17.13 0.73
CA THR A 53 10.84 17.95 1.79
C THR A 53 10.22 17.08 2.88
N GLY A 54 9.85 17.71 4.00
CA GLY A 54 8.91 17.12 4.95
C GLY A 54 7.46 17.35 4.52
N CYS A 55 6.55 17.08 5.45
CA CYS A 55 5.14 17.43 5.36
C CYS A 55 4.96 18.94 5.60
N ASP A 56 5.33 19.74 4.60
CA ASP A 56 5.49 21.20 4.75
C ASP A 56 4.55 22.00 3.83
N LEU A 57 3.96 21.34 2.83
CA LEU A 57 3.00 21.97 1.92
C LEU A 57 1.58 21.67 2.39
N PRO A 58 0.63 22.64 2.35
CA PRO A 58 -0.78 22.35 2.62
C PRO A 58 -1.29 21.22 1.71
N ASP A 59 -2.00 20.24 2.27
CA ASP A 59 -2.55 19.13 1.49
C ASP A 59 -3.61 19.64 0.49
N PRO A 60 -3.34 19.55 -0.84
CA PRO A 60 -4.26 20.06 -1.86
C PRO A 60 -5.54 19.24 -1.96
N THR A 61 -5.62 18.08 -1.31
CA THR A 61 -6.85 17.27 -1.22
C THR A 61 -7.83 17.76 -0.16
N GLY A 62 -7.49 18.84 0.58
CA GLY A 62 -8.42 19.56 1.45
C GLY A 62 -8.63 18.93 2.84
N THR A 63 -7.73 18.04 3.26
CA THR A 63 -7.77 17.36 4.58
C THR A 63 -7.44 18.31 5.73
N GLY A 64 -6.86 19.48 5.44
CA GLY A 64 -6.31 20.41 6.44
C GLY A 64 -4.92 20.03 6.94
N GLY A 65 -4.37 18.91 6.47
CA GLY A 65 -3.02 18.46 6.78
C GLY A 65 -1.96 19.00 5.83
N CYS A 66 -0.91 18.21 5.63
CA CYS A 66 0.21 18.56 4.78
C CYS A 66 0.67 17.41 3.88
N VAL A 67 1.39 17.75 2.83
CA VAL A 67 2.03 16.81 1.91
C VAL A 67 3.48 17.21 1.65
N THR A 68 4.27 16.28 1.13
CA THR A 68 5.61 16.57 0.64
C THR A 68 5.55 17.20 -0.75
N GLY A 69 6.64 17.82 -1.19
CA GLY A 69 6.77 18.37 -2.53
C GLY A 69 6.59 17.32 -3.62
N ALA A 70 7.07 16.09 -3.41
CA ALA A 70 6.89 14.99 -4.35
C ALA A 70 5.42 14.53 -4.42
N THR A 71 4.74 14.45 -3.27
CA THR A 71 3.30 14.11 -3.23
C THR A 71 2.44 15.17 -3.92
N ALA A 72 2.70 16.46 -3.66
CA ALA A 72 1.99 17.56 -4.32
C ALA A 72 2.20 17.53 -5.85
N TRP A 73 3.44 17.30 -6.29
CA TRP A 73 3.77 17.14 -7.70
C TRP A 73 3.07 15.94 -8.32
N MET A 74 3.07 14.79 -7.65
CA MET A 74 2.39 13.58 -8.12
C MET A 74 0.90 13.83 -8.35
N LEU A 75 0.22 14.55 -7.44
CA LEU A 75 -1.19 14.91 -7.60
C LEU A 75 -1.43 15.80 -8.83
N GLU A 76 -0.56 16.78 -9.10
CA GLU A 76 -0.64 17.61 -10.30
C GLU A 76 -0.53 16.74 -11.57
N GLN A 77 0.44 15.83 -11.60
CA GLN A 77 0.64 14.94 -12.75
C GLN A 77 -0.52 13.95 -12.94
N VAL A 78 -1.09 13.42 -11.85
CA VAL A 78 -2.29 12.58 -11.88
C VAL A 78 -3.49 13.37 -12.41
N GLY A 79 -3.68 14.60 -11.94
CA GLY A 79 -4.75 15.50 -12.41
C GLY A 79 -4.61 15.80 -13.92
N ALA A 80 -3.40 16.03 -14.41
CA ALA A 80 -3.15 16.23 -15.83
C ALA A 80 -3.45 14.98 -16.68
N ALA A 81 -3.15 13.78 -16.15
CA ALA A 81 -3.30 12.52 -16.87
C ALA A 81 -4.72 11.93 -16.83
N PHE A 82 -5.45 12.14 -15.73
CA PHE A 82 -6.73 11.48 -15.46
C PHE A 82 -7.88 12.44 -15.13
N GLY A 83 -7.62 13.74 -15.02
CA GLY A 83 -8.56 14.71 -14.46
C GLY A 83 -8.70 14.59 -12.95
N ASP A 84 -9.69 15.28 -12.40
CA ASP A 84 -9.95 15.25 -10.96
C ASP A 84 -10.43 13.86 -10.52
N LEU A 85 -9.65 13.21 -9.66
CA LEU A 85 -9.99 11.93 -9.05
C LEU A 85 -10.20 12.12 -7.54
N PRO A 86 -11.21 11.46 -6.92
CA PRO A 86 -11.45 11.56 -5.48
C PRO A 86 -10.27 10.95 -4.73
N THR A 87 -9.43 11.81 -4.16
CA THR A 87 -8.15 11.45 -3.57
C THR A 87 -8.00 12.10 -2.20
N THR A 88 -7.40 11.39 -1.26
CA THR A 88 -7.06 11.89 0.08
C THR A 88 -5.62 11.52 0.38
N CYS A 89 -4.79 12.50 0.77
CA CYS A 89 -3.36 12.28 0.96
C CYS A 89 -2.94 12.26 2.42
N TRP A 90 -3.40 13.22 3.20
CA TRP A 90 -3.05 13.28 4.61
C TRP A 90 -4.16 12.77 5.52
N ASP A 91 -3.76 12.04 6.56
CA ASP A 91 -4.56 11.71 7.73
C ASP A 91 -3.61 11.65 8.94
N GLU A 92 -4.06 12.09 10.12
CA GLU A 92 -3.23 12.03 11.35
C GLU A 92 -2.82 10.59 11.67
N HIS A 93 -3.70 9.64 11.37
CA HIS A 93 -3.49 8.21 11.43
C HIS A 93 -2.90 7.73 12.75
N ALA A 94 -3.33 8.35 13.85
CA ALA A 94 -2.72 8.22 15.18
C ALA A 94 -2.63 6.77 15.69
N TRP A 95 -3.52 5.89 15.21
CA TRP A 95 -3.56 4.47 15.56
C TRP A 95 -2.51 3.61 14.82
N ASN A 96 -1.93 4.11 13.72
CA ASN A 96 -0.81 3.49 13.01
C ASN A 96 0.23 4.56 12.60
N PRO A 97 1.04 5.07 13.54
CA PRO A 97 2.00 6.14 13.26
C PRO A 97 3.14 5.73 12.31
N SER A 98 3.23 4.46 11.91
CA SER A 98 4.18 3.99 10.89
C SER A 98 3.69 4.23 9.45
N SER A 99 2.43 4.60 9.27
CA SER A 99 1.81 4.96 7.99
C SER A 99 2.50 6.14 7.30
N ASP A 100 2.53 6.16 5.97
CA ASP A 100 3.08 7.27 5.21
C ASP A 100 2.10 8.47 5.10
N HIS A 101 0.80 8.29 5.37
CA HIS A 101 -0.22 9.35 5.37
C HIS A 101 0.11 10.52 6.32
N PRO A 102 0.39 10.31 7.62
CA PRO A 102 0.70 11.41 8.53
C PRO A 102 2.00 12.13 8.19
N ARG A 103 2.83 11.53 7.34
CA ARG A 103 4.09 12.12 6.84
C ARG A 103 3.89 12.89 5.53
N GLY A 104 2.67 12.95 5.00
CA GLY A 104 2.38 13.60 3.72
C GLY A 104 2.94 12.87 2.51
N ARG A 105 3.26 11.58 2.66
CA ARG A 105 3.96 10.74 1.68
C ARG A 105 3.07 9.69 1.03
N ALA A 106 1.77 9.75 1.25
CA ALA A 106 0.83 8.81 0.66
C ALA A 106 -0.41 9.50 0.14
N CYS A 107 -1.09 8.82 -0.79
CA CYS A 107 -2.42 9.19 -1.23
C CYS A 107 -3.24 7.94 -1.54
N ASP A 108 -4.53 8.01 -1.18
CA ASP A 108 -5.55 7.03 -1.52
C ASP A 108 -6.51 7.64 -2.52
N THR A 109 -6.52 7.13 -3.76
CA THR A 109 -7.51 7.51 -4.77
C THR A 109 -8.65 6.51 -4.74
N THR A 110 -9.83 6.96 -4.29
CA THR A 110 -11.03 6.13 -4.16
C THR A 110 -11.55 5.72 -5.53
N ILE A 111 -11.91 4.44 -5.66
CA ILE A 111 -12.48 3.86 -6.87
C ILE A 111 -13.88 3.34 -6.55
N GLY A 112 -14.89 4.17 -6.84
CA GLY A 112 -16.28 3.86 -6.49
C GLY A 112 -16.62 4.41 -5.12
N ARG A 113 -16.89 3.54 -4.14
CA ARG A 113 -17.27 3.91 -2.78
C ARG A 113 -16.34 3.21 -1.78
N LEU A 114 -15.80 3.95 -0.83
CA LEU A 114 -15.00 3.38 0.27
C LEU A 114 -15.81 2.35 1.04
N GLY A 115 -15.16 1.26 1.44
CA GLY A 115 -15.75 0.09 2.07
C GLY A 115 -16.34 -0.92 1.09
N GLU A 116 -16.29 -0.68 -0.23
CA GLU A 116 -16.92 -1.55 -1.22
C GLU A 116 -16.05 -1.87 -2.42
N ARG A 117 -16.12 -3.14 -2.85
CA ARG A 117 -15.44 -3.58 -4.07
C ARG A 117 -16.14 -2.97 -5.29
N PRO A 118 -15.44 -2.21 -6.16
CA PRO A 118 -16.04 -1.64 -7.35
C PRO A 118 -16.39 -2.72 -8.38
N GLY A 119 -17.35 -2.42 -9.25
CA GLY A 119 -17.63 -3.24 -10.42
C GLY A 119 -16.48 -3.28 -11.44
N PRO A 120 -16.57 -4.11 -12.50
CA PRO A 120 -15.47 -4.33 -13.45
C PRO A 120 -14.85 -3.07 -14.05
N ARG A 121 -15.67 -2.07 -14.41
CA ARG A 121 -15.18 -0.78 -14.94
C ARG A 121 -14.39 0.03 -13.91
N GLY A 122 -14.75 -0.05 -12.62
CA GLY A 122 -13.99 0.60 -11.56
C GLY A 122 -12.66 -0.11 -11.35
N VAL A 123 -12.68 -1.45 -11.32
CA VAL A 123 -11.45 -2.27 -11.26
C VAL A 123 -10.49 -1.90 -12.40
N GLU A 124 -11.00 -1.77 -13.62
CA GLU A 124 -10.23 -1.34 -14.79
C GLU A 124 -9.64 0.08 -14.62
N ARG A 125 -10.43 1.06 -14.16
CA ARG A 125 -9.93 2.42 -13.88
C ARG A 125 -8.82 2.43 -12.83
N GLY A 126 -9.00 1.70 -11.73
CA GLY A 126 -7.96 1.58 -10.70
C GLY A 126 -6.68 0.95 -11.24
N TRP A 127 -6.79 -0.07 -12.12
CA TRP A 127 -5.62 -0.65 -12.78
C TRP A 127 -4.93 0.31 -13.74
N ARG A 128 -5.67 1.16 -14.47
CA ARG A 128 -5.07 2.19 -15.32
C ARG A 128 -4.26 3.20 -14.50
N LEU A 129 -4.81 3.69 -13.38
CA LEU A 129 -4.10 4.60 -12.47
C LEU A 129 -2.87 3.92 -11.84
N ALA A 130 -3.05 2.76 -11.22
CA ALA A 130 -1.97 2.04 -10.55
C ALA A 130 -0.81 1.73 -11.49
N ARG A 131 -1.10 1.32 -12.73
CA ARG A 131 -0.07 1.02 -13.74
C ARG A 131 0.63 2.27 -14.26
N TRP A 132 -0.08 3.37 -14.43
CA TRP A 132 0.54 4.64 -14.81
C TRP A 132 1.47 5.16 -13.70
N LEU A 133 1.09 5.02 -12.42
CA LEU A 133 1.96 5.35 -11.29
C LEU A 133 3.23 4.48 -11.28
N VAL A 134 3.10 3.16 -11.52
CA VAL A 134 4.24 2.24 -11.62
C VAL A 134 5.15 2.60 -12.82
N ALA A 135 4.58 2.87 -13.99
CA ALA A 135 5.32 3.23 -15.19
C ALA A 135 6.09 4.56 -15.04
N ASN A 136 5.62 5.45 -14.17
CA ASN A 136 6.23 6.75 -13.90
C ASN A 136 6.92 6.79 -12.53
N ALA A 137 7.21 5.64 -11.91
CA ALA A 137 7.64 5.59 -10.52
C ALA A 137 8.90 6.41 -10.22
N GLU A 138 9.89 6.38 -11.12
CA GLU A 138 11.12 7.19 -10.96
C GLU A 138 10.83 8.69 -11.08
N ALA A 139 10.10 9.10 -12.11
CA ALA A 139 9.72 10.49 -12.35
C ALA A 139 8.90 11.06 -11.17
N LEU A 140 8.04 10.25 -10.56
CA LEU A 140 7.14 10.67 -9.49
C LEU A 140 7.65 10.38 -8.07
N GLN A 141 8.83 9.75 -7.92
CA GLN A 141 9.38 9.32 -6.62
C GLN A 141 8.50 8.29 -5.89
N VAL A 142 7.82 7.41 -6.63
CA VAL A 142 6.93 6.37 -6.07
C VAL A 142 7.76 5.27 -5.41
N ARG A 143 7.51 5.06 -4.11
CA ARG A 143 8.07 3.96 -3.32
C ARG A 143 7.33 2.65 -3.58
N TYR A 144 6.00 2.67 -3.51
CA TYR A 144 5.14 1.52 -3.78
C TYR A 144 3.71 1.93 -4.13
N VAL A 145 2.98 1.02 -4.76
CA VAL A 145 1.56 1.15 -5.12
C VAL A 145 0.83 -0.10 -4.63
N ILE A 146 -0.36 0.05 -4.07
CA ILE A 146 -1.24 -1.06 -3.66
C ILE A 146 -2.58 -0.94 -4.38
N TRP A 147 -3.03 -2.03 -5.00
CA TRP A 147 -4.35 -2.12 -5.63
C TRP A 147 -4.79 -3.58 -5.77
N GLN A 148 -6.08 -3.85 -5.53
CA GLN A 148 -6.70 -5.18 -5.66
C GLN A 148 -5.95 -6.29 -4.90
N GLY A 149 -5.62 -6.03 -3.63
CA GLY A 149 -4.91 -6.97 -2.77
C GLY A 149 -3.48 -7.25 -3.21
N ARG A 150 -2.87 -6.34 -3.99
CA ARG A 150 -1.51 -6.48 -4.49
C ARG A 150 -0.68 -5.26 -4.24
N ILE A 151 0.62 -5.49 -4.05
CA ILE A 151 1.62 -4.45 -3.90
C ILE A 151 2.70 -4.59 -4.97
N TRP A 152 3.05 -3.47 -5.58
CA TRP A 152 4.27 -3.29 -6.37
C TRP A 152 5.16 -2.29 -5.64
N SER A 153 6.48 -2.49 -5.65
CA SER A 153 7.42 -1.51 -5.08
C SER A 153 8.64 -1.34 -5.96
N GLN A 154 9.16 -0.10 -6.04
CA GLN A 154 10.27 0.23 -6.93
C GLN A 154 11.54 -0.57 -6.59
N ARG A 155 11.82 -0.77 -5.30
CA ARG A 155 12.95 -1.58 -4.81
C ARG A 155 12.87 -3.06 -5.24
N ARG A 156 11.66 -3.54 -5.56
CA ARG A 156 11.39 -4.92 -5.97
C ARG A 156 10.71 -4.97 -7.34
N GLY A 157 11.07 -4.05 -8.23
CA GLY A 157 10.45 -3.94 -9.56
C GLY A 157 10.47 -5.26 -10.34
N ASP A 158 11.56 -6.01 -10.24
CA ASP A 158 11.76 -7.30 -10.92
C ASP A 158 10.79 -8.40 -10.43
N ASP A 159 10.30 -8.30 -9.20
CA ASP A 159 9.31 -9.24 -8.65
C ASP A 159 7.88 -8.91 -9.10
N GLY A 160 7.68 -7.77 -9.75
CA GLY A 160 6.38 -7.30 -10.21
C GLY A 160 5.36 -7.10 -9.08
N TRP A 161 4.08 -7.37 -9.39
CA TRP A 161 2.97 -7.29 -8.44
C TRP A 161 2.91 -8.55 -7.57
N ARG A 162 2.83 -8.37 -6.26
CA ARG A 162 2.84 -9.45 -5.27
C ARG A 162 1.60 -9.38 -4.38
N PRO A 163 1.20 -10.46 -3.69
CA PRO A 163 0.18 -10.37 -2.65
C PRO A 163 0.52 -9.28 -1.64
N TYR A 164 -0.47 -8.45 -1.32
CA TYR A 164 -0.40 -7.56 -0.17
C TYR A 164 -0.98 -8.29 1.04
N ASP A 165 -0.24 -8.31 2.14
CA ASP A 165 -0.56 -9.06 3.36
C ASP A 165 -1.13 -8.19 4.48
N GLY A 166 -1.48 -6.93 4.18
CA GLY A 166 -1.99 -5.99 5.17
C GLY A 166 -0.91 -5.36 6.06
N GLY A 167 0.38 -5.64 5.81
CA GLY A 167 1.48 -5.10 6.61
C GLY A 167 1.42 -5.47 8.09
N GLY A 168 0.65 -6.51 8.45
CA GLY A 168 0.39 -6.92 9.83
C GLY A 168 -0.56 -6.01 10.62
N VAL A 169 -1.17 -5.01 9.97
CA VAL A 169 -2.03 -4.01 10.61
C VAL A 169 -3.47 -4.06 10.06
N TYR A 170 -3.61 -4.29 8.75
CA TYR A 170 -4.88 -4.28 8.05
C TYR A 170 -5.34 -5.71 7.73
N ASP A 171 -6.66 -5.94 7.63
CA ASP A 171 -7.20 -7.18 7.07
C ASP A 171 -7.09 -7.14 5.53
N PRO A 172 -6.20 -7.94 4.90
CA PRO A 172 -6.04 -7.92 3.45
C PRO A 172 -7.23 -8.53 2.69
N GLY A 173 -8.20 -9.14 3.39
CA GLY A 173 -9.40 -9.77 2.82
C GLY A 173 -10.59 -8.83 2.65
N ASP A 174 -10.68 -7.76 3.43
CA ASP A 174 -11.78 -6.81 3.33
C ASP A 174 -11.53 -5.74 2.24
N PRO A 175 -12.57 -4.98 1.82
CA PRO A 175 -12.44 -3.99 0.74
C PRO A 175 -11.39 -2.91 0.99
N THR A 176 -11.29 -2.38 2.21
CA THR A 176 -10.43 -1.22 2.52
C THR A 176 -9.03 -1.67 2.92
N GLY A 177 -8.91 -2.60 3.88
CA GLY A 177 -7.64 -3.18 4.28
C GLY A 177 -6.92 -3.90 3.14
N GLY A 178 -7.65 -4.54 2.24
CA GLY A 178 -7.10 -5.15 1.02
C GLY A 178 -6.91 -4.18 -0.17
N HIS A 179 -7.25 -2.91 -0.02
CA HIS A 179 -7.13 -1.89 -1.08
C HIS A 179 -7.86 -2.30 -2.37
N PHE A 180 -9.09 -2.80 -2.23
CA PHE A 180 -9.95 -3.12 -3.36
C PHE A 180 -10.87 -1.95 -3.74
N ASP A 181 -11.03 -0.97 -2.87
CA ASP A 181 -11.90 0.21 -3.01
C ASP A 181 -11.13 1.52 -3.26
N HIS A 182 -9.81 1.55 -3.07
CA HIS A 182 -8.92 2.65 -3.41
C HIS A 182 -7.55 2.18 -3.91
N VAL A 183 -6.91 2.97 -4.79
CA VAL A 183 -5.50 2.82 -5.16
C VAL A 183 -4.68 3.61 -4.15
N HIS A 184 -3.80 2.93 -3.41
CA HIS A 184 -2.84 3.59 -2.53
C HIS A 184 -1.50 3.74 -3.22
N VAL A 185 -0.88 4.90 -3.05
CA VAL A 185 0.50 5.18 -3.48
C VAL A 185 1.28 5.77 -2.32
N SER A 186 2.52 5.32 -2.16
CA SER A 186 3.49 5.89 -1.21
C SER A 186 4.71 6.39 -1.96
N LEU A 187 5.27 7.51 -1.49
CA LEU A 187 6.38 8.24 -2.09
C LEU A 187 7.63 8.16 -1.19
N THR A 188 8.81 8.33 -1.77
CA THR A 188 10.09 8.29 -1.02
C THR A 188 10.45 9.58 -0.31
N ALA A 189 10.00 10.73 -0.82
CA ALA A 189 10.36 12.06 -0.36
C ALA A 189 9.14 12.79 0.19
#